data_AF-A0A7A6TQ99-F1
#
_entry.id   AF-A0A7A6TQ99-F1
#
_cell.length_a   1.000
_cell.length_b   1.000
_cell.length_c   1.000
_cell.angle_alpha   90.00
_cell.angle_beta   90.00
_cell.angle_gamma   90.00
#
_symmetry.space_group_name_H-M   'P 1'
#
loop_
_entity.id
_entity.type
_entity.pdbx_description
1 polymer ?
#
loop_
_entity_poly.entity_id
_entity_poly.type
_entity_poly.pdbx_seq_one_letter_code
_entity_poly.pdbx_strand_id
1 'polypeptide(L)'
;IIQVPSNYDPEKRTYSGIWDGSLKPAYSNNPAWCLWDMLTHPRYGMGKRLGAADVDKWALYAIGQYCDQMVPDGFGGTEPRMTFNAYLAQQRKAWDVLSDFCSAMRCMPVWNGQMLTFVQDRLSDVVWPYTNSDVVVDDNGVGFRYSFSALKDRHTAVEVNYTDPQNGWQTSTELVEDPEAILRYGRNLLKMDAFGCTSRGQAHRAGLWVIKTELLET
;
A
#
# COMPACT_ATOMS: atom_id res chain seq x y z
N ILE A 1 -9.79 14.46 13.45
CA ILE A 1 -8.43 14.83 13.91
C ILE A 1 -7.79 13.55 14.39
N ILE A 2 -6.64 13.19 13.85
CA ILE A 2 -5.92 11.94 14.13
C ILE A 2 -4.57 12.24 14.79
N GLN A 3 -3.93 11.21 15.33
CA GLN A 3 -2.57 11.33 15.87
C GLN A 3 -1.54 11.22 14.75
N VAL A 4 -0.74 12.28 14.57
CA VAL A 4 0.36 12.33 13.60
C VAL A 4 1.69 12.61 14.32
N PRO A 5 2.86 12.34 13.71
CA PRO A 5 4.15 12.70 14.28
C PRO A 5 4.23 14.18 14.61
N SER A 6 4.86 14.50 15.74
CA SER A 6 5.13 15.88 16.16
C SER A 6 5.87 16.68 15.08
N ASN A 7 6.77 16.03 14.36
CA ASN A 7 7.61 16.60 13.31
C ASN A 7 6.98 16.62 11.90
N TYR A 8 5.72 16.17 11.77
CA TYR A 8 4.99 16.16 10.51
C TYR A 8 4.18 17.44 10.34
N ASP A 9 4.32 18.11 9.19
CA ASP A 9 3.45 19.20 8.77
C ASP A 9 2.34 18.63 7.87
N PRO A 10 1.07 18.61 8.32
CA PRO A 10 -0.02 18.03 7.55
C PRO A 10 -0.43 18.83 6.30
N GLU A 11 -0.17 20.14 6.28
CA GLU A 11 -0.52 20.98 5.13
C GLU A 11 0.52 20.83 4.02
N LYS A 12 1.80 20.88 4.39
CA LYS A 12 2.92 20.75 3.45
C LYS A 12 3.30 19.30 3.17
N ARG A 13 2.83 18.36 3.99
CA ARG A 13 3.19 16.93 3.96
C ARG A 13 4.69 16.67 4.10
N THR A 14 5.38 17.55 4.83
CA THR A 14 6.83 17.46 5.04
C THR A 14 7.15 17.02 6.45
N TYR A 15 8.23 16.25 6.59
CA TYR A 15 8.77 15.81 7.87
C TYR A 15 10.05 16.60 8.15
N SER A 16 10.12 17.29 9.29
CA SER A 16 11.26 18.15 9.64
C SER A 16 12.09 17.57 10.78
N GLY A 17 13.37 17.30 10.54
CA GLY A 17 14.28 16.77 11.57
C GLY A 17 14.01 15.31 11.96
N ILE A 18 14.70 14.85 13.00
CA ILE A 18 14.58 13.48 13.51
C ILE A 18 13.35 13.40 14.42
N TRP A 19 12.52 12.39 14.19
CA TRP A 19 11.34 12.14 15.02
C TRP A 19 11.73 11.47 16.34
N ASP A 20 11.24 12.00 17.45
CA ASP A 20 11.45 11.49 18.81
C ASP A 20 10.41 10.43 19.23
N GLY A 21 9.47 10.11 18.34
CA GLY A 21 8.39 9.16 18.62
C GLY A 21 7.16 9.79 19.28
N SER A 22 7.11 11.12 19.46
CA SER A 22 5.95 11.83 20.02
C SER A 22 4.89 12.15 18.96
N LEU A 23 3.62 12.16 19.38
CA LEU A 23 2.47 12.39 18.49
C LEU A 23 1.75 13.68 18.87
N LYS A 24 1.17 14.35 17.87
CA LYS A 24 0.30 15.54 18.02
C LYS A 24 -1.03 15.31 17.30
N PRO A 25 -2.13 15.90 17.79
CA PRO A 25 -3.40 15.85 17.09
C PRO A 25 -3.39 16.80 15.89
N ALA A 26 -3.63 16.28 14.68
CA ALA A 26 -3.81 17.08 13.47
C ALA A 26 -4.75 16.39 12.48
N TYR A 27 -5.20 17.11 11.45
CA TYR A 27 -5.85 16.49 10.29
C TYR A 27 -4.78 15.98 9.32
N SER A 28 -4.91 14.76 8.82
CA SER A 28 -4.09 14.23 7.72
C SER A 28 -4.89 13.18 6.97
N ASN A 29 -4.63 13.06 5.67
CA ASN A 29 -5.18 12.05 4.77
C ASN A 29 -4.09 11.07 4.28
N ASN A 30 -2.99 10.98 5.03
CA ASN A 30 -1.98 9.95 4.83
C ASN A 30 -2.51 8.61 5.40
N PRO A 31 -2.59 7.54 4.59
CA PRO A 31 -3.10 6.24 5.03
C PRO A 31 -2.35 5.65 6.24
N ALA A 32 -1.06 5.91 6.40
CA ALA A 32 -0.28 5.36 7.52
C ALA A 32 -0.76 5.90 8.87
N TRP A 33 -1.04 7.20 8.93
CA TRP A 33 -1.54 7.85 10.15
C TRP A 33 -3.02 7.57 10.38
N CYS A 34 -3.81 7.46 9.31
CA CYS A 34 -5.20 6.99 9.40
C CYS A 34 -5.25 5.55 9.96
N LEU A 35 -4.32 4.69 9.55
CA LEU A 35 -4.24 3.33 10.06
C LEU A 35 -3.80 3.29 11.53
N TRP A 36 -2.78 4.07 11.91
CA TRP A 36 -2.36 4.20 13.31
C TRP A 36 -3.54 4.59 14.21
N ASP A 37 -4.32 5.58 13.79
CA ASP A 37 -5.49 6.05 14.52
C ASP A 37 -6.57 4.96 14.61
N MET A 38 -6.85 4.24 13.51
CA MET A 38 -7.78 3.10 13.51
C MET A 38 -7.34 1.96 14.43
N LEU A 39 -6.04 1.73 14.59
CA LEU A 39 -5.52 0.68 15.47
C LEU A 39 -5.55 1.09 16.94
N THR A 40 -5.20 2.34 17.25
CA THR A 40 -4.98 2.80 18.62
C THR A 40 -6.20 3.47 19.27
N HIS A 41 -7.16 3.95 18.48
CA HIS A 41 -8.26 4.74 19.04
C HIS A 41 -9.24 3.84 19.84
N PRO A 42 -9.55 4.16 21.11
CA PRO A 42 -10.31 3.28 22.00
C PRO A 42 -11.82 3.20 21.67
N ARG A 43 -12.35 4.16 20.89
CA ARG A 43 -13.79 4.30 20.62
C ARG A 43 -14.28 3.57 19.37
N TYR A 44 -13.60 3.77 18.24
CA TYR A 44 -13.97 3.22 16.93
C TYR A 44 -12.92 2.27 16.36
N GLY A 45 -11.74 2.24 16.98
CA GLY A 45 -10.62 1.44 16.54
C GLY A 45 -10.44 0.15 17.34
N MET A 46 -9.29 -0.48 17.14
CA MET A 46 -8.89 -1.69 17.88
C MET A 46 -8.20 -1.40 19.21
N GLY A 47 -8.22 -0.15 19.68
CA GLY A 47 -7.46 0.31 20.86
C GLY A 47 -7.79 -0.38 22.18
N LYS A 48 -8.92 -1.10 22.25
CA LYS A 48 -9.28 -1.94 23.43
C LYS A 48 -8.60 -3.31 23.44
N ARG A 49 -8.08 -3.77 22.29
CA ARG A 49 -7.47 -5.09 22.09
C ARG A 49 -5.99 -5.00 21.71
N LEU A 50 -5.60 -3.94 21.00
CA LEU A 50 -4.23 -3.62 20.63
C LEU A 50 -3.87 -2.28 21.26
N GLY A 51 -2.83 -2.26 22.09
CA GLY A 51 -2.26 -1.03 22.63
C GLY A 51 -1.38 -0.33 21.60
N ALA A 52 -1.11 0.96 21.81
CA ALA A 52 -0.14 1.69 21.00
C ALA A 52 1.29 1.10 21.07
N ALA A 53 1.58 0.29 22.09
CA ALA A 53 2.83 -0.45 22.23
C ALA A 53 2.89 -1.71 21.35
N ASP A 54 1.74 -2.25 20.94
CA ASP A 54 1.65 -3.48 20.14
C ASP A 54 1.76 -3.18 18.63
N VAL A 55 1.92 -1.91 18.25
CA VAL A 55 1.99 -1.45 16.85
C VAL A 55 3.32 -0.75 16.61
N ASP A 56 4.03 -1.18 15.56
CA ASP A 56 5.32 -0.61 15.18
C ASP A 56 5.15 0.78 14.52
N LYS A 57 5.22 1.82 15.36
CA LYS A 57 5.13 3.21 14.91
C LYS A 57 6.30 3.65 14.01
N TRP A 58 7.45 2.99 14.09
CA TRP A 58 8.64 3.35 13.31
C TRP A 58 8.52 2.84 11.87
N ALA A 59 8.04 1.61 11.69
CA ALA A 59 7.69 1.08 10.38
C ALA A 59 6.62 1.96 9.70
N LEU A 60 5.56 2.32 10.44
CA LEU A 60 4.52 3.22 9.93
C LEU A 60 5.04 4.61 9.57
N TYR A 61 6.01 5.14 10.33
CA TYR A 61 6.65 6.42 9.99
C TYR A 61 7.37 6.37 8.64
N ALA A 62 8.14 5.31 8.38
CA ALA A 62 8.83 5.12 7.11
C ALA A 62 7.87 4.97 5.93
N ILE A 63 6.75 4.28 6.13
CA ILE A 63 5.65 4.15 5.15
C ILE A 63 4.97 5.51 4.94
N GLY A 64 4.71 6.25 6.01
CA GLY A 64 4.11 7.58 5.96
C GLY A 64 4.93 8.55 5.12
N GLN A 65 6.25 8.57 5.29
CA GLN A 65 7.16 9.36 4.46
C GLN A 65 7.10 8.96 2.97
N TYR A 66 6.97 7.66 2.68
CA TYR A 66 6.82 7.16 1.32
C TYR A 66 5.49 7.59 0.68
N CYS A 67 4.39 7.56 1.43
CA CYS A 67 3.07 7.98 0.96
C CYS A 67 2.99 9.48 0.66
N ASP A 68 3.69 10.31 1.44
CA ASP A 68 3.72 11.77 1.27
C ASP A 68 4.69 12.26 0.18
N GLN A 69 5.48 11.37 -0.43
CA GLN A 69 6.38 11.77 -1.52
C GLN A 69 5.58 12.28 -2.73
N MET A 70 5.93 13.48 -3.21
CA MET A 70 5.29 14.06 -4.40
C MET A 70 5.72 13.30 -5.67
N VAL A 71 4.75 12.88 -6.46
CA VAL A 71 4.91 12.13 -7.71
C VAL A 71 4.11 12.83 -8.80
N PRO A 72 4.53 12.79 -10.08
CA PRO A 72 3.72 13.30 -11.17
C PRO A 72 2.33 12.65 -11.21
N ASP A 73 1.29 13.47 -11.40
CA ASP A 73 -0.11 13.04 -11.46
C ASP A 73 -0.52 12.46 -12.82
N GLY A 74 0.35 12.58 -13.84
CA GLY A 74 0.07 12.17 -15.22
C GLY A 74 -0.64 13.24 -16.07
N PHE A 75 -1.01 14.38 -15.48
CA PHE A 75 -1.69 15.51 -16.12
C PHE A 75 -0.86 16.80 -16.12
N GLY A 76 0.40 16.74 -15.67
CA GLY A 76 1.35 17.86 -15.67
C GLY A 76 1.53 18.54 -14.31
N GLY A 77 0.89 18.02 -13.25
CA GLY A 77 1.05 18.44 -11.87
C GLY A 77 1.81 17.40 -11.02
N THR A 78 1.84 17.66 -9.72
CA THR A 78 2.35 16.71 -8.73
C THR A 78 1.28 16.42 -7.68
N GLU A 79 1.20 15.16 -7.29
CA GLU A 79 0.32 14.69 -6.22
C GLU A 79 1.10 13.84 -5.22
N PRO A 80 0.66 13.78 -3.95
CA PRO A 80 1.20 12.83 -2.99
C PRO A 80 1.08 11.41 -3.53
N ARG A 81 2.07 10.56 -3.24
CA ARG A 81 2.14 9.21 -3.79
C ARG A 81 0.89 8.40 -3.47
N MET A 82 0.47 8.43 -2.22
CA MET A 82 -0.70 7.71 -1.73
C MET A 82 -1.50 8.62 -0.82
N THR A 83 -2.77 8.80 -1.15
CA THR A 83 -3.75 9.48 -0.29
C THR A 83 -4.87 8.52 0.06
N PHE A 84 -5.50 8.76 1.20
CA PHE A 84 -6.58 7.91 1.67
C PHE A 84 -7.73 8.74 2.22
N ASN A 85 -8.84 8.69 1.51
CA ASN A 85 -10.09 9.34 1.85
C ASN A 85 -11.21 8.30 1.72
N ALA A 86 -11.50 7.59 2.80
CA ALA A 86 -12.57 6.59 2.85
C ALA A 86 -13.62 6.95 3.90
N TYR A 87 -14.86 6.55 3.64
CA TYR A 87 -15.97 6.66 4.58
C TYR A 87 -16.32 5.29 5.16
N LEU A 88 -16.11 5.12 6.47
CA LEU A 88 -16.37 3.88 7.20
C LEU A 88 -17.64 4.02 8.04
N ALA A 89 -18.80 3.74 7.47
CA ALA A 89 -20.08 3.80 8.19
C ALA A 89 -20.62 2.45 8.68
N GLN A 90 -20.23 1.36 8.03
CA GLN A 90 -20.75 0.03 8.32
C GLN A 90 -19.76 -0.76 9.17
N GLN A 91 -20.28 -1.60 10.07
CA GLN A 91 -19.47 -2.53 10.84
C GLN A 91 -18.90 -3.61 9.91
N ARG A 92 -17.57 -3.64 9.80
CA ARG A 92 -16.83 -4.67 9.06
C ARG A 92 -15.87 -5.38 9.99
N LYS A 93 -15.37 -6.55 9.57
CA LYS A 93 -14.33 -7.25 10.34
C LYS A 93 -13.08 -6.38 10.38
N ALA A 94 -12.50 -6.30 11.56
CA ALA A 94 -11.26 -5.61 11.86
C ALA A 94 -10.14 -5.92 10.84
N TRP A 95 -9.95 -7.21 10.54
CA TRP A 95 -8.92 -7.68 9.62
C TRP A 95 -9.16 -7.22 8.18
N ASP A 96 -10.39 -7.26 7.69
CA ASP A 96 -10.72 -6.82 6.33
C ASP A 96 -10.42 -5.33 6.17
N VAL A 97 -10.78 -4.50 7.16
CA VAL A 97 -10.47 -3.06 7.15
C VAL A 97 -8.96 -2.83 7.17
N LEU A 98 -8.22 -3.55 8.03
CA LEU A 98 -6.76 -3.48 8.07
C LEU A 98 -6.14 -3.85 6.71
N SER A 99 -6.61 -4.93 6.10
CA SER A 99 -6.17 -5.37 4.78
C SER A 99 -6.44 -4.32 3.70
N ASP A 100 -7.59 -3.63 3.76
CA ASP A 100 -7.92 -2.57 2.80
C ASP A 100 -6.96 -1.36 2.92
N PHE A 101 -6.63 -0.94 4.15
CA PHE A 101 -5.61 0.09 4.40
C PHE A 101 -4.22 -0.34 3.91
N CYS A 102 -3.86 -1.60 4.17
CA CYS A 102 -2.59 -2.18 3.75
C CYS A 102 -2.48 -2.25 2.22
N SER A 103 -3.56 -2.63 1.53
CA SER A 103 -3.65 -2.64 0.06
C SER A 103 -3.43 -1.23 -0.51
N ALA A 104 -4.04 -0.20 0.09
CA ALA A 104 -3.86 1.18 -0.35
C ALA A 104 -2.41 1.70 -0.22
N MET A 105 -1.64 1.16 0.74
CA MET A 105 -0.23 1.50 0.99
C MET A 105 0.78 0.56 0.33
N ARG A 106 0.31 -0.52 -0.30
CA ARG A 106 1.14 -1.64 -0.79
C ARG A 106 2.00 -2.22 0.34
N CYS A 107 1.41 -2.42 1.51
CA CYS A 107 2.08 -3.07 2.62
C CYS A 107 1.35 -4.33 3.06
N MET A 108 2.05 -5.17 3.80
CA MET A 108 1.51 -6.37 4.43
C MET A 108 1.67 -6.25 5.94
N PRO A 109 0.61 -6.46 6.72
CA PRO A 109 0.70 -6.53 8.17
C PRO A 109 1.34 -7.86 8.57
N VAL A 110 2.39 -7.82 9.38
CA VAL A 110 3.11 -9.01 9.86
C VAL A 110 3.18 -8.95 11.38
N TRP A 111 2.80 -10.05 12.04
CA TRP A 111 3.01 -10.20 13.47
C TRP A 111 4.38 -10.82 13.72
N ASN A 112 5.31 -10.07 14.33
CA ASN A 112 6.69 -10.53 14.57
C ASN A 112 6.85 -11.29 15.91
N GLY A 113 5.74 -11.57 16.61
CA GLY A 113 5.74 -12.23 17.92
C GLY A 113 5.64 -11.26 19.10
N GLN A 114 6.01 -9.99 18.93
CA GLN A 114 5.94 -8.96 19.97
C GLN A 114 5.01 -7.81 19.58
N MET A 115 5.05 -7.38 18.32
CA MET A 115 4.28 -6.26 17.80
C MET A 115 3.82 -6.53 16.37
N LEU A 116 2.78 -5.81 15.96
CA LEU A 116 2.30 -5.73 14.60
C LEU A 116 3.19 -4.75 13.83
N THR A 117 4.00 -5.27 12.93
CA THR A 117 4.85 -4.49 12.02
C THR A 117 4.28 -4.51 10.60
N PHE A 118 4.73 -3.58 9.77
CA PHE A 118 4.26 -3.42 8.40
C PHE A 118 5.44 -3.48 7.44
N VAL A 119 5.37 -4.39 6.48
CA VAL A 119 6.37 -4.51 5.41
C VAL A 119 5.77 -3.92 4.15
N GLN A 120 6.40 -2.89 3.59
CA GLN A 120 5.94 -2.24 2.37
C GLN A 120 6.72 -2.74 1.16
N ASP A 121 6.01 -2.95 0.06
CA ASP A 121 6.60 -3.16 -1.26
C ASP A 121 7.19 -1.83 -1.77
N ARG A 122 8.49 -1.67 -1.56
CA ARG A 122 9.29 -0.55 -2.04
C ARG A 122 10.67 -1.05 -2.43
N LEU A 123 11.31 -0.35 -3.36
CA LEU A 123 12.73 -0.58 -3.68
C LEU A 123 13.57 -0.50 -2.40
N SER A 124 14.32 -1.56 -2.15
CA SER A 124 15.25 -1.70 -1.04
C SER A 124 16.59 -2.21 -1.55
N ASP A 125 17.66 -1.85 -0.86
CA ASP A 125 18.99 -2.35 -1.19
C ASP A 125 19.08 -3.87 -1.00
N VAL A 126 19.88 -4.52 -1.84
CA VAL A 126 20.14 -5.96 -1.72
C VAL A 126 20.86 -6.22 -0.40
N VAL A 127 20.20 -6.95 0.49
CA VAL A 127 20.74 -7.26 1.83
C VAL A 127 21.80 -8.36 1.75
N TRP A 128 21.60 -9.35 0.88
CA TRP A 128 22.53 -10.46 0.72
C TRP A 128 22.47 -11.09 -0.68
N PRO A 129 23.61 -11.28 -1.38
CA PRO A 129 23.65 -12.08 -2.59
C PRO A 129 23.74 -13.57 -2.21
N TYR A 130 22.77 -14.38 -2.65
CA TYR A 130 22.84 -15.83 -2.52
C TYR A 130 23.35 -16.46 -3.81
N THR A 131 24.32 -17.35 -3.71
CA THR A 131 24.80 -18.17 -4.83
C THR A 131 24.34 -19.62 -4.67
N ASN A 132 24.40 -20.41 -5.74
CA ASN A 132 24.03 -21.83 -5.68
C ASN A 132 24.90 -22.64 -4.70
N SER A 133 26.08 -22.13 -4.35
CA SER A 133 26.97 -22.75 -3.35
C SER A 133 26.51 -22.51 -1.91
N ASP A 134 25.70 -21.47 -1.67
CA ASP A 134 25.19 -21.10 -0.33
C ASP A 134 23.88 -21.82 0.01
N VAL A 135 23.27 -22.53 -0.95
CA VAL A 135 21.99 -23.19 -0.78
C VAL A 135 22.18 -24.62 -0.28
N VAL A 136 21.55 -24.93 0.86
CA VAL A 136 21.44 -26.30 1.34
C VAL A 136 20.55 -27.07 0.37
N VAL A 137 21.15 -28.07 -0.28
CA VAL A 137 20.47 -28.93 -1.25
C VAL A 137 19.44 -29.79 -0.54
N ASP A 138 18.26 -29.97 -1.14
CA ASP A 138 17.24 -30.86 -0.62
C ASP A 138 17.63 -32.35 -0.72
N ASP A 139 16.84 -33.25 -0.12
CA ASP A 139 17.08 -34.70 -0.15
C ASP A 139 17.15 -35.31 -1.57
N ASN A 140 16.69 -34.58 -2.60
CA ASN A 140 16.69 -35.00 -4.00
C ASN A 140 17.85 -34.40 -4.81
N GLY A 141 18.79 -33.70 -4.18
CA GLY A 141 19.92 -33.10 -4.89
C GLY A 141 19.58 -31.79 -5.62
N VAL A 142 18.39 -31.22 -5.41
CA VAL A 142 17.95 -29.98 -6.05
C VAL A 142 18.14 -28.81 -5.09
N GLY A 143 18.91 -27.80 -5.53
CA GLY A 143 19.04 -26.51 -4.84
C GLY A 143 17.84 -25.61 -5.13
N PHE A 144 18.06 -24.51 -5.87
CA PHE A 144 16.98 -23.59 -6.24
C PHE A 144 15.88 -24.28 -7.07
N ARG A 145 14.63 -24.07 -6.66
CA ARG A 145 13.43 -24.46 -7.42
C ARG A 145 12.78 -23.21 -7.99
N TYR A 146 12.57 -23.19 -9.30
CA TYR A 146 11.87 -22.11 -9.99
C TYR A 146 10.47 -22.57 -10.33
N SER A 147 9.47 -21.79 -9.93
CA SER A 147 8.06 -22.00 -10.29
C SER A 147 7.54 -20.74 -10.94
N PHE A 148 6.88 -20.90 -12.09
CA PHE A 148 6.31 -19.78 -12.83
C PHE A 148 4.79 -19.76 -12.64
N SER A 149 4.23 -18.55 -12.58
CA SER A 149 2.78 -18.35 -12.62
C SER A 149 2.19 -18.81 -13.96
N ALA A 150 0.99 -19.40 -13.93
CA ALA A 150 0.32 -19.81 -15.15
C ALA A 150 -0.11 -18.60 -15.98
N LEU A 151 -0.08 -18.73 -17.31
CA LEU A 151 -0.33 -17.62 -18.23
C LEU A 151 -1.75 -17.03 -18.10
N LYS A 152 -2.72 -17.85 -17.69
CA LYS A 152 -4.11 -17.46 -17.41
C LYS A 152 -4.25 -16.53 -16.19
N ASP A 153 -3.31 -16.59 -15.26
CA ASP A 153 -3.32 -15.82 -14.02
C ASP A 153 -2.59 -14.48 -14.22
N ARG A 154 -2.12 -14.19 -15.45
CA ARG A 154 -1.45 -12.95 -15.83
C ARG A 154 -2.45 -12.01 -16.48
N HIS A 155 -2.72 -10.89 -15.84
CA HIS A 155 -3.61 -9.84 -16.30
C HIS A 155 -2.81 -8.81 -17.10
N THR A 156 -3.38 -8.40 -18.23
CA THR A 156 -2.77 -7.43 -19.15
C THR A 156 -3.54 -6.12 -19.20
N ALA A 157 -4.76 -6.14 -18.64
CA ALA A 157 -5.64 -5.00 -18.47
C ALA A 157 -6.21 -5.00 -17.05
N VAL A 158 -6.30 -3.83 -16.42
CA VAL A 158 -6.87 -3.66 -15.08
C VAL A 158 -7.85 -2.50 -15.09
N GLU A 159 -9.10 -2.77 -14.72
CA GLU A 159 -10.12 -1.77 -14.40
C GLU A 159 -10.06 -1.45 -12.91
N VAL A 160 -9.66 -0.21 -12.58
CA VAL A 160 -9.53 0.28 -11.22
C VAL A 160 -10.69 1.20 -10.89
N ASN A 161 -11.54 0.80 -9.95
CA ASN A 161 -12.59 1.67 -9.43
C ASN A 161 -12.03 2.58 -8.33
N TYR A 162 -12.30 3.88 -8.42
CA TYR A 162 -11.94 4.88 -7.42
C TYR A 162 -13.11 5.84 -7.18
N THR A 163 -13.07 6.61 -6.09
CA THR A 163 -14.12 7.59 -5.77
C THR A 163 -13.74 8.94 -6.35
N ASP A 164 -14.48 9.46 -7.32
CA ASP A 164 -14.11 10.71 -8.02
C ASP A 164 -14.77 11.94 -7.39
N PRO A 165 -13.99 12.89 -6.80
CA PRO A 165 -14.54 14.13 -6.27
C PRO A 165 -15.14 15.05 -7.36
N GLN A 166 -14.66 14.97 -8.61
CA GLN A 166 -15.16 15.78 -9.73
C GLN A 166 -16.51 15.27 -10.24
N ASN A 167 -16.75 13.97 -10.12
CA ASN A 167 -18.02 13.31 -10.45
C ASN A 167 -18.97 13.21 -9.24
N GLY A 168 -18.94 14.19 -8.34
CA GLY A 168 -19.84 14.24 -7.19
C GLY A 168 -19.63 13.10 -6.17
N TRP A 169 -18.39 12.62 -5.99
CA TRP A 169 -18.02 11.51 -5.10
C TRP A 169 -18.61 10.16 -5.50
N GLN A 170 -18.94 9.99 -6.79
CA GLN A 170 -19.36 8.69 -7.33
C GLN A 170 -18.17 7.81 -7.72
N THR A 171 -18.40 6.50 -7.74
CA THR A 171 -17.40 5.54 -8.21
C THR A 171 -17.19 5.72 -9.70
N SER A 172 -15.94 5.96 -10.10
CA SER A 172 -15.49 6.04 -11.48
C SER A 172 -14.44 4.97 -11.74
N THR A 173 -14.36 4.49 -12.97
CA THR A 173 -13.44 3.41 -13.36
C THR A 173 -12.33 3.97 -14.24
N GLU A 174 -11.08 3.69 -13.89
CA GLU A 174 -9.91 3.93 -14.74
C GLU A 174 -9.46 2.61 -15.36
N LEU A 175 -9.36 2.57 -16.69
CA LEU A 175 -8.81 1.43 -17.42
C LEU A 175 -7.31 1.64 -17.63
N VAL A 176 -6.51 0.67 -17.19
CA VAL A 176 -5.06 0.62 -17.39
C VAL A 176 -4.73 -0.60 -18.23
N GLU A 177 -4.05 -0.41 -19.35
CA GLU A 177 -3.70 -1.48 -20.28
C GLU A 177 -2.22 -1.41 -20.64
N ASP A 178 -1.57 -2.58 -20.72
CA ASP A 178 -0.21 -2.69 -21.26
C ASP A 178 -0.28 -3.24 -22.70
N PRO A 179 -0.07 -2.39 -23.73
CA PRO A 179 -0.22 -2.81 -25.12
C PRO A 179 0.80 -3.87 -25.54
N GLU A 180 2.01 -3.87 -24.96
CA GLU A 180 3.04 -4.86 -25.29
C GLU A 180 2.67 -6.23 -24.71
N ALA A 181 2.19 -6.25 -23.47
CA ALA A 181 1.70 -7.47 -22.84
C ALA A 181 0.44 -8.02 -23.53
N ILE A 182 -0.48 -7.15 -23.96
CA ILE A 182 -1.69 -7.54 -24.71
C ILE A 182 -1.32 -8.17 -26.06
N LEU A 183 -0.36 -7.60 -26.79
CA LEU A 183 0.12 -8.18 -28.05
C LEU A 183 0.71 -9.57 -27.86
N ARG A 184 1.36 -9.82 -26.72
CA ARG A 184 2.07 -11.08 -26.45
C ARG A 184 1.19 -12.18 -25.84
N TYR A 185 0.30 -11.82 -24.92
CA TYR A 185 -0.47 -12.77 -24.10
C TYR A 185 -1.99 -12.69 -24.32
N GLY A 186 -2.46 -11.74 -25.12
CA GLY A 186 -3.87 -11.44 -25.26
C GLY A 186 -4.39 -10.55 -24.14
N ARG A 187 -5.65 -10.11 -24.27
CA ARG A 187 -6.31 -9.25 -23.29
C ARG A 187 -6.91 -10.09 -22.16
N ASN A 188 -6.39 -9.94 -20.94
CA ASN A 188 -6.93 -10.52 -19.72
C ASN A 188 -7.22 -9.42 -18.71
N LEU A 189 -8.47 -9.32 -18.28
CA LEU A 189 -8.99 -8.18 -17.52
C LEU A 189 -9.17 -8.53 -16.05
N LEU A 190 -8.50 -7.79 -15.17
CA LEU A 190 -8.77 -7.78 -13.73
C LEU A 190 -9.63 -6.58 -13.38
N LYS A 191 -10.63 -6.78 -12.52
CA LYS A 191 -11.37 -5.68 -11.88
C LYS A 191 -10.89 -5.54 -10.45
N MET A 192 -10.46 -4.34 -10.08
CA MET A 192 -10.02 -4.04 -8.72
C MET A 192 -10.67 -2.76 -8.20
N ASP A 193 -10.93 -2.73 -6.90
CA ASP A 193 -11.43 -1.56 -6.21
C ASP A 193 -10.29 -0.92 -5.41
N ALA A 194 -9.94 0.33 -5.73
CA ALA A 194 -8.94 1.09 -4.99
C ALA A 194 -9.61 1.77 -3.79
N PHE A 195 -9.62 1.08 -2.65
CA PHE A 195 -10.26 1.57 -1.43
C PHE A 195 -9.64 2.89 -0.94
N GLY A 196 -10.49 3.90 -0.69
CA GLY A 196 -10.06 5.22 -0.22
C GLY A 196 -9.28 6.06 -1.24
N CYS A 197 -9.14 5.58 -2.49
CA CYS A 197 -8.51 6.33 -3.56
C CYS A 197 -9.46 7.40 -4.10
N THR A 198 -8.97 8.64 -4.18
CA THR A 198 -9.74 9.79 -4.71
C THR A 198 -9.09 10.48 -5.90
N SER A 199 -7.86 10.10 -6.24
CA SER A 199 -7.17 10.61 -7.43
C SER A 199 -7.15 9.56 -8.53
N ARG A 200 -7.46 10.00 -9.74
CA ARG A 200 -7.31 9.21 -10.97
C ARG A 200 -5.86 8.76 -11.17
N GLY A 201 -4.87 9.62 -10.89
CA GLY A 201 -3.45 9.31 -11.04
C GLY A 201 -2.99 8.22 -10.08
N GLN A 202 -3.50 8.21 -8.85
CA GLN A 202 -3.27 7.14 -7.88
C GLN A 202 -3.91 5.82 -8.33
N ALA A 203 -5.14 5.85 -8.84
CA ALA A 203 -5.82 4.66 -9.38
C ALA A 203 -5.06 4.06 -10.56
N HIS A 204 -4.63 4.89 -11.51
CA HIS A 204 -3.84 4.46 -12.67
C HIS A 204 -2.51 3.80 -12.24
N ARG A 205 -1.79 4.39 -11.27
CA ARG A 205 -0.55 3.82 -10.73
C ARG A 205 -0.77 2.51 -9.99
N ALA A 206 -1.93 2.31 -9.37
CA ALA A 206 -2.29 1.05 -8.72
C ALA A 206 -2.53 -0.06 -9.75
N GLY A 207 -3.26 0.23 -10.84
CA GLY A 207 -3.42 -0.71 -11.96
C GLY A 207 -2.10 -1.07 -12.63
N LEU A 208 -1.25 -0.08 -12.90
CA LEU A 208 0.10 -0.32 -13.45
C LEU A 208 0.97 -1.19 -12.55
N TRP A 209 0.84 -1.04 -11.22
CA TRP A 209 1.61 -1.85 -10.28
C TRP A 209 1.19 -3.32 -10.36
N VAL A 210 -0.12 -3.61 -10.38
CA VAL A 210 -0.60 -5.00 -10.52
C VAL A 210 -0.07 -5.66 -11.79
N ILE A 211 -0.21 -4.99 -12.94
CA ILE A 211 0.29 -5.52 -14.23
C ILE A 211 1.80 -5.78 -14.17
N LYS A 212 2.57 -4.81 -13.66
CA LYS A 212 4.03 -4.94 -13.60
C LYS A 212 4.49 -6.02 -12.63
N THR A 213 3.85 -6.17 -11.49
CA THR A 213 4.16 -7.22 -10.52
C THR A 213 3.93 -8.60 -11.16
N GLU A 214 2.79 -8.81 -11.81
CA GLU A 214 2.48 -10.09 -12.47
C GLU A 214 3.40 -10.40 -13.66
N LEU A 215 3.88 -9.37 -14.38
CA LEU A 215 4.84 -9.54 -15.48
C LEU A 215 6.27 -9.80 -15.01
N LEU A 216 6.68 -9.28 -13.86
CA LEU A 216 8.03 -9.41 -13.32
C LEU A 216 8.21 -10.65 -12.43
N GLU A 217 7.14 -11.22 -11.88
CA GLU A 217 7.15 -12.48 -11.14
C GLU A 217 7.28 -13.74 -12.05
N THR A 218 7.98 -13.59 -13.19
CA THR A 218 8.34 -14.68 -14.12
C THR A 218 9.81 -15.00 -13.99
#